data_AF-A0A3S0PQG2-F1
#
_entry.id   AF-A0A3S0PQG2-F1
#
_cell.length_a   1.000
_cell.length_b   1.000
_cell.length_c   1.000
_cell.angle_alpha   90.00
_cell.angle_beta   90.00
_cell.angle_gamma   90.00
#
_symmetry.space_group_name_H-M   'P 1'
#
loop_
_entity.id
_entity.type
_entity.pdbx_description
1 polymer ?
#
loop_
_entity_poly.entity_id
_entity_poly.type
_entity_poly.pdbx_seq_one_letter_code
_entity_poly.pdbx_strand_id
1 'polypeptide(L)'
;MDGLIIGGFLFIVGLILFPIGFNELKENLKDVKELSLWRKVVVFVVELWGCLSLTSFLSYILCLSLILLFSGIVCVGFSLAIFN
;
A
#
# COMPACT_ATOMS: atom_id res chain seq x y z
N MET A 1 8.62 23.90 -2.32
CA MET A 1 8.93 23.11 -1.10
C MET A 1 7.71 22.35 -0.59
N ASP A 2 6.49 22.88 -0.76
CA ASP A 2 5.27 22.30 -0.19
C ASP A 2 4.95 20.90 -0.74
N GLY A 3 5.17 20.64 -2.03
CA GLY A 3 4.94 19.32 -2.65
C GLY A 3 5.90 18.22 -2.17
N LEU A 4 7.12 18.58 -1.77
CA LEU A 4 8.08 17.64 -1.14
C LEU A 4 7.66 17.28 0.29
N ILE A 5 7.16 18.25 1.04
CA ILE A 5 6.69 18.04 2.42
C ILE A 5 5.41 17.21 2.42
N ILE A 6 4.44 17.57 1.58
CA ILE A 6 3.16 16.84 1.44
C ILE A 6 3.40 15.43 0.91
N GLY A 7 4.20 15.29 -0.16
CA GLY A 7 4.53 13.98 -0.73
C GLY A 7 5.30 13.09 0.24
N GLY A 8 6.27 13.65 0.99
CA GLY A 8 6.99 12.93 2.03
C GLY A 8 6.09 12.47 3.17
N PHE A 9 5.16 13.32 3.62
CA PHE A 9 4.20 12.96 4.65
C PHE A 9 3.26 11.82 4.20
N LEU A 10 2.70 11.92 2.99
CA LEU A 10 1.86 10.87 2.40
C LEU A 10 2.61 9.54 2.27
N PHE A 11 3.88 9.59 1.87
CA PHE A 11 4.74 8.43 1.77
C PHE A 11 4.96 7.76 3.13
N ILE A 12 5.31 8.53 4.16
CA ILE A 12 5.53 8.03 5.52
C ILE A 12 4.24 7.41 6.09
N VAL A 13 3.10 8.08 5.94
CA VAL A 13 1.81 7.58 6.41
C VAL A 13 1.43 6.27 5.68
N GLY A 14 1.63 6.20 4.37
CA GLY A 14 1.44 4.98 3.59
C GLY A 14 2.34 3.84 4.06
N LEU A 15 3.62 4.13 4.36
CA LEU A 15 4.60 3.15 4.84
C LEU A 15 4.27 2.63 6.25
N ILE A 16 3.65 3.44 7.10
CA ILE A 16 3.19 3.01 8.45
C ILE A 16 1.93 2.15 8.36
N LEU A 17 0.99 2.50 7.48
CA LEU A 17 -0.27 1.77 7.30
C LEU A 17 -0.08 0.43 6.58
N PHE A 18 0.91 0.36 5.66
CA PHE A 18 1.21 -0.84 4.89
C PHE A 18 1.47 -2.10 5.75
N PRO A 19 2.36 -2.10 6.76
CA PRO A 19 2.60 -3.27 7.60
C PRO A 19 1.39 -3.64 8.47
N ILE A 20 0.51 -2.69 8.80
CA ILE A 20 -0.72 -2.98 9.57
C ILE A 20 -1.65 -3.83 8.71
N GLY A 21 -1.98 -3.36 7.50
CA GLY A 21 -2.77 -4.14 6.55
C GLY A 21 -2.12 -5.46 6.16
N PHE A 22 -0.77 -5.48 6.05
CA PHE A 22 -0.03 -6.69 5.70
C PHE A 22 0.02 -7.72 6.85
N ASN A 23 0.10 -7.29 8.11
CA ASN A 23 0.17 -8.20 9.25
C ASN A 23 -1.18 -8.91 9.48
N GLU A 24 -2.28 -8.20 9.21
CA GLU A 24 -3.63 -8.71 9.30
C GLU A 24 -3.98 -9.62 8.09
N LEU A 25 -3.50 -9.27 6.90
CA LEU A 25 -3.48 -10.16 5.74
C LEU A 25 -2.68 -11.45 6.04
N LYS A 26 -1.51 -11.31 6.65
CA LYS A 26 -0.69 -12.45 7.08
C LYS A 26 -1.40 -13.30 8.14
N GLU A 27 -2.28 -12.71 8.94
CA GLU A 27 -3.09 -13.42 9.92
C GLU A 27 -4.21 -14.22 9.24
N ASN A 28 -4.93 -13.64 8.28
CA ASN A 28 -5.86 -14.38 7.40
C ASN A 28 -5.15 -15.48 6.57
N LEU A 29 -3.91 -15.25 6.17
CA LEU A 29 -3.08 -16.22 5.46
C LEU A 29 -2.40 -17.26 6.35
N LYS A 30 -2.33 -17.05 7.67
CA LYS A 30 -1.70 -18.00 8.62
C LYS A 30 -2.49 -19.29 8.73
N ASP A 31 -3.80 -19.25 8.44
CA ASP A 31 -4.62 -20.45 8.24
C ASP A 31 -4.18 -21.26 7.00
N VAL A 32 -3.45 -20.62 6.08
CA VAL A 32 -2.88 -21.22 4.87
C VAL A 32 -1.36 -21.36 5.02
N LYS A 33 -0.94 -22.06 6.07
CA LYS A 33 0.42 -22.08 6.66
C LYS A 33 1.58 -22.57 5.77
N GLU A 34 1.32 -22.95 4.51
CA GLU A 34 2.33 -23.52 3.57
C GLU A 34 2.48 -22.72 2.26
N LEU A 35 2.20 -21.42 2.27
CA LEU A 35 2.25 -20.62 1.04
C LEU A 35 3.65 -20.07 0.71
N SER A 36 4.17 -20.47 -0.46
CA SER A 36 5.39 -19.96 -1.08
C SER A 36 5.33 -18.44 -1.31
N LEU A 37 6.51 -17.78 -1.37
CA LEU A 37 6.62 -16.33 -1.64
C LEU A 37 5.77 -15.88 -2.85
N TRP A 38 5.70 -16.70 -3.89
CA TRP A 38 4.88 -16.46 -5.07
C TRP A 38 3.38 -16.40 -4.78
N ARG A 39 2.87 -17.30 -3.94
CA ARG A 39 1.46 -17.27 -3.54
C ARG A 39 1.14 -16.06 -2.65
N LYS A 40 2.10 -15.56 -1.86
CA LYS A 40 1.92 -14.28 -1.15
C LYS A 40 1.76 -13.12 -2.11
N VAL A 41 2.56 -13.08 -3.17
CA VAL A 41 2.42 -12.06 -4.23
C VAL A 41 1.08 -12.19 -4.93
N VAL A 42 0.63 -13.41 -5.26
CA VAL A 42 -0.67 -13.63 -5.90
C VAL A 42 -1.82 -13.20 -4.99
N VAL A 43 -1.80 -13.57 -3.71
CA VAL A 43 -2.86 -13.15 -2.76
C VAL A 43 -2.83 -11.64 -2.55
N PHE A 44 -1.65 -11.03 -2.53
CA PHE A 44 -1.50 -9.59 -2.48
C PHE A 44 -2.09 -8.90 -3.73
N VAL A 45 -1.85 -9.46 -4.93
CA VAL A 45 -2.43 -8.98 -6.20
C VAL A 45 -3.94 -9.20 -6.24
N VAL A 46 -4.42 -10.34 -5.72
CA VAL A 46 -5.85 -10.66 -5.66
C VAL A 46 -6.58 -9.77 -4.65
N GLU A 47 -5.99 -9.46 -3.49
CA GLU A 47 -6.55 -8.48 -2.55
C GLU A 47 -6.48 -7.05 -3.08
N LEU A 48 -5.43 -6.69 -3.81
CA LEU A 48 -5.38 -5.46 -4.60
C LEU A 48 -6.52 -5.40 -5.62
N TRP A 49 -6.85 -6.52 -6.25
CA TRP A 49 -8.01 -6.62 -7.12
C TRP A 49 -9.33 -6.57 -6.34
N GLY A 50 -9.35 -7.17 -5.14
CA GLY A 50 -10.45 -7.10 -4.18
C GLY A 50 -10.67 -5.71 -3.58
N CYS A 51 -9.67 -4.82 -3.63
CA CYS A 51 -9.86 -3.40 -3.32
C CYS A 51 -10.92 -2.77 -4.24
N LEU A 52 -10.96 -3.14 -5.53
CA LEU A 52 -12.00 -2.65 -6.43
C LEU A 52 -13.39 -3.22 -6.08
N SER A 53 -13.46 -4.35 -5.38
CA SER A 53 -14.75 -4.94 -5.00
C SER A 53 -15.30 -4.46 -3.66
N LEU A 54 -14.56 -3.63 -2.89
CA LEU A 54 -15.03 -3.00 -1.63
C LEU A 54 -15.62 -3.98 -0.59
N THR A 55 -15.26 -5.26 -0.67
CA THR A 55 -15.91 -6.34 0.08
C THR A 55 -15.39 -6.48 1.52
N SER A 56 -14.25 -5.89 1.86
CA SER A 56 -13.65 -5.99 3.19
C SER A 56 -12.89 -4.72 3.59
N PHE A 57 -13.07 -4.32 4.84
CA PHE A 57 -12.36 -3.19 5.48
C PHE A 57 -10.82 -3.35 5.42
N LEU A 58 -10.33 -4.59 5.42
CA LEU A 58 -8.92 -4.92 5.26
C LEU A 58 -8.35 -4.54 3.90
N SER A 59 -9.02 -4.96 2.82
CA SER A 59 -8.62 -4.62 1.44
C SER A 59 -8.59 -3.11 1.24
N TYR A 60 -9.47 -2.39 1.95
CA TYR A 60 -9.47 -0.92 1.95
C TYR A 60 -8.21 -0.33 2.58
N ILE A 61 -7.77 -0.79 3.76
CA ILE A 61 -6.55 -0.27 4.44
C ILE A 61 -5.31 -0.53 3.59
N LEU A 62 -5.14 -1.74 3.06
CA LEU A 62 -4.03 -2.09 2.18
C LEU A 62 -4.02 -1.21 0.93
N CYS A 63 -5.18 -1.04 0.30
CA CYS A 63 -5.30 -0.23 -0.89
C CYS A 63 -5.06 1.26 -0.62
N LEU A 64 -5.57 1.79 0.49
CA LEU A 64 -5.32 3.16 0.92
C LEU A 64 -3.82 3.39 1.14
N SER A 65 -3.14 2.46 1.81
CA SER A 65 -1.69 2.56 2.04
C SER A 65 -0.88 2.51 0.74
N LEU A 66 -1.28 1.71 -0.24
CA LEU A 66 -0.68 1.69 -1.59
C LEU A 66 -0.93 3.00 -2.35
N ILE A 67 -2.15 3.53 -2.32
CA ILE A 67 -2.48 4.81 -2.94
C ILE A 67 -1.67 5.94 -2.30
N LEU A 68 -1.52 5.94 -0.98
CA LEU A 68 -0.70 6.90 -0.22
C LEU A 68 0.78 6.80 -0.60
N LEU A 69 1.33 5.58 -0.70
CA LEU A 69 2.70 5.34 -1.17
C LEU A 69 2.93 5.86 -2.59
N PHE A 70 2.07 5.49 -3.54
CA PHE A 70 2.20 5.90 -4.93
C PHE A 70 1.98 7.40 -5.12
N SER A 71 0.95 7.98 -4.48
CA SER A 71 0.70 9.42 -4.53
C SER A 71 1.83 10.24 -3.92
N GLY A 72 2.43 9.76 -2.81
CA GLY A 72 3.62 10.34 -2.21
C GLY A 72 4.81 10.34 -3.17
N ILE A 73 5.11 9.19 -3.81
CA ILE A 73 6.19 9.07 -4.80
C ILE A 73 5.96 10.02 -5.98
N VAL A 74 4.73 10.07 -6.52
CA VAL A 74 4.39 10.95 -7.65
C VAL A 74 4.50 12.42 -7.26
N CYS A 75 4.03 12.83 -6.07
CA CYS A 75 4.18 14.21 -5.59
C CYS A 75 5.64 14.61 -5.39
N VAL A 76 6.46 13.72 -4.81
CA VAL A 76 7.90 13.96 -4.61
C VAL A 76 8.61 14.06 -5.95
N GLY A 77 8.35 13.11 -6.88
CA GLY A 77 8.96 13.09 -8.20
C GLY A 77 8.56 14.28 -9.07
N PHE A 78 7.27 14.66 -9.06
CA PHE A 78 6.78 15.83 -9.78
C PHE A 78 7.34 17.14 -9.21
N SER A 79 7.46 17.24 -7.87
CA SER A 79 8.13 18.39 -7.25
C SER A 79 9.60 18.45 -7.66
N LEU A 80 10.32 17.33 -7.64
CA LEU A 80 11.72 17.28 -8.09
C LEU A 80 11.87 17.68 -9.57
N ALA A 81 10.93 17.29 -10.43
CA ALA A 81 10.94 17.64 -11.85
C ALA A 81 10.64 19.12 -12.13
N ILE A 82 9.94 19.83 -11.24
CA ILE A 82 9.69 21.28 -11.37
C ILE A 82 10.91 22.11 -10.93
N PHE A 83 11.66 21.63 -9.95
CA PHE A 83 12.80 22.35 -9.36
C PHE A 83 14.15 22.09 -10.07
N ASN A 84 14.16 21.28 -11.12
CA ASN A 84 15.34 20.86 -11.88
C ASN A 84 15.19 21.26 -13.35
#